data_AF-A0A7K4HM49-F1
#
_entry.id   AF-A0A7K4HM49-F1
#
_cell.length_a   1.000
_cell.length_b   1.000
_cell.length_c   1.000
_cell.angle_alpha   90.00
_cell.angle_beta   90.00
_cell.angle_gamma   90.00
#
_symmetry.space_group_name_H-M   'P 1'
#
loop_
_entity.id
_entity.type
_entity.pdbx_description
1 polymer ?
#
loop_
_entity_poly.entity_id
_entity_poly.type
_entity_poly.pdbx_seq_one_letter_code
_entity_poly.pdbx_strand_id
1 'polypeptide(L)'
;MQVNWREITAAKNSFAALYAACETEGYALRPVKEPEGDVTCYSLNSINAPAFMEEIANAPCTTIVGGPHATACPMEMAACADYVVVGEGEYTLPRLLRAIENRTPGPVPGVATREGLCPRDHAVFLPAYPPFSQFKGYIEISRGCPHGCAYCQTPNLFGRRMRHRPVDEIARAAAHFRDARFVTPNALAYGSDGIRPRPEKIEALFRALHRNEIYFGTFPSEVRPEFVTGEVLDLITTYCANRRLQFGAQSGSDRVLKMLRRGHTVADVEGALDLCRDAGLTPVVDFIVGLPCEEDEDERATLSLVHEVTRRGRAHVHLFIPLPGTPMAGMKARDLLPETQRDLGRLALAGKISGSWNDPERRFYRNR
;
A
#
# COMPACT_ATOMS: atom_id res chain seq x y z
N MET A 1 -0.37 11.57 29.80
CA MET A 1 -1.11 12.20 28.69
C MET A 1 -2.05 11.19 28.04
N GLN A 2 -3.30 11.55 27.72
CA GLN A 2 -4.24 10.70 26.97
C GLN A 2 -3.97 10.83 25.46
N VAL A 3 -3.60 9.72 24.83
CA VAL A 3 -3.34 9.66 23.38
C VAL A 3 -4.43 8.82 22.71
N ASN A 4 -5.17 9.45 21.82
CA ASN A 4 -6.26 8.85 21.06
C ASN A 4 -5.85 8.64 19.60
N TRP A 5 -6.49 7.69 18.95
CA TRP A 5 -6.30 7.36 17.53
C TRP A 5 -7.63 7.48 16.82
N ARG A 6 -7.70 8.35 15.81
CA ARG A 6 -8.91 8.52 15.01
C ARG A 6 -9.23 7.24 14.24
N GLU A 7 -10.40 6.66 14.50
CA GLU A 7 -10.86 5.47 13.79
C GLU A 7 -11.16 5.76 12.32
N ILE A 8 -10.28 5.28 11.44
CA ILE A 8 -10.43 5.36 9.99
C ILE A 8 -10.21 3.97 9.42
N THR A 9 -11.21 3.42 8.71
CA THR A 9 -11.17 2.03 8.19
C THR A 9 -9.92 1.72 7.37
N ALA A 10 -9.48 2.67 6.54
CA ALA A 10 -8.29 2.53 5.70
C ALA A 10 -6.96 2.56 6.48
N ALA A 11 -6.96 2.95 7.76
CA ALA A 11 -5.78 3.15 8.59
C ALA A 11 -5.51 2.00 9.57
N LYS A 12 -6.23 0.87 9.47
CA LYS A 12 -6.10 -0.27 10.40
C LYS A 12 -4.67 -0.84 10.49
N ASN A 13 -3.96 -0.95 9.37
CA ASN A 13 -2.57 -1.43 9.38
C ASN A 13 -1.63 -0.40 10.02
N SER A 14 -1.81 0.90 9.73
CA SER A 14 -1.05 1.96 10.40
C SER A 14 -1.28 1.96 11.90
N PHE A 15 -2.53 1.79 12.33
CA PHE A 15 -2.88 1.67 13.74
C PHE A 15 -2.17 0.48 14.39
N ALA A 16 -2.24 -0.71 13.78
CA ALA A 16 -1.63 -1.91 14.35
C ALA A 16 -0.11 -1.78 14.52
N ALA A 17 0.58 -1.19 13.54
CA ALA A 17 2.03 -0.98 13.59
C ALA A 17 2.44 0.13 14.58
N LEU A 18 1.75 1.27 14.55
CA LEU A 18 2.09 2.40 15.42
C LEU A 18 1.65 2.18 16.87
N TYR A 19 0.57 1.44 17.11
CA TYR A 19 0.19 1.02 18.46
C TYR A 19 1.31 0.20 19.09
N ALA A 20 1.86 -0.78 18.37
CA ALA A 20 2.96 -1.59 18.88
C ALA A 20 4.19 -0.74 19.26
N ALA A 21 4.53 0.25 18.43
CA ALA A 21 5.65 1.15 18.72
C ALA A 21 5.37 2.08 19.93
N CYS A 22 4.18 2.65 20.00
CA CYS A 22 3.78 3.53 21.10
C CYS A 22 3.64 2.78 22.44
N GLU A 23 3.11 1.55 22.42
CA GLU A 23 2.92 0.71 23.61
C GLU A 23 4.26 0.40 24.29
N THR A 24 5.32 0.13 23.50
CA THR A 24 6.68 -0.09 24.06
C THR A 24 7.25 1.11 24.80
N GLU A 25 6.74 2.31 24.51
CA GLU A 25 7.15 3.57 25.12
C GLU A 25 6.13 4.07 26.17
N GLY A 26 5.15 3.23 26.54
CA GLY A 26 4.16 3.53 27.57
C GLY A 26 2.92 4.30 27.09
N TYR A 27 2.74 4.48 25.79
CA TYR A 27 1.58 5.18 25.21
C TYR A 27 0.55 4.19 24.63
N ALA A 28 -0.62 4.12 25.25
CA ALA A 28 -1.75 3.36 24.71
C ALA A 28 -2.56 4.23 23.74
N LEU A 29 -2.60 3.87 22.45
CA LEU A 29 -3.38 4.59 21.44
C LEU A 29 -4.85 4.15 21.49
N ARG A 30 -5.74 4.98 22.02
CA ARG A 30 -7.16 4.63 22.21
C ARG A 30 -7.99 4.98 20.97
N PRO A 31 -8.67 4.02 20.33
CA PRO A 31 -9.52 4.32 19.19
C PRO A 31 -10.70 5.24 19.57
N VAL A 32 -10.90 6.31 18.80
CA VAL A 32 -11.98 7.30 19.01
C VAL A 32 -12.67 7.66 17.68
N LYS A 33 -13.94 8.06 17.78
CA LYS A 33 -14.76 8.44 16.61
C LYS A 33 -14.69 9.92 16.26
N GLU A 34 -14.18 10.75 17.15
CA GLU A 34 -14.05 12.20 17.00
C GLU A 34 -12.77 12.64 17.74
N PRO A 35 -12.15 13.78 17.39
CA PRO A 35 -10.98 14.26 18.11
C PRO A 35 -11.33 14.66 19.55
N GLU A 36 -10.66 14.04 20.51
CA GLU A 36 -10.87 14.26 21.94
C GLU A 36 -9.58 14.01 22.74
N GLY A 37 -9.62 14.24 24.06
CA GLY A 37 -8.49 14.01 24.97
C GLY A 37 -7.37 15.05 24.83
N ASP A 38 -6.14 14.66 25.19
CA ASP A 38 -4.99 15.56 25.09
C ASP A 38 -4.44 15.60 23.65
N VAL A 39 -4.30 14.41 23.04
CA VAL A 39 -3.75 14.24 21.69
C VAL A 39 -4.63 13.29 20.88
N THR A 40 -4.97 13.65 19.64
CA THR A 40 -5.58 12.74 18.66
C THR A 40 -4.68 12.54 17.45
N CYS A 41 -4.33 11.28 17.16
CA CYS A 41 -3.52 10.88 16.02
C CYS A 41 -4.39 10.46 14.82
N TYR A 42 -3.99 10.87 13.62
CA TYR A 42 -4.61 10.55 12.34
C TYR A 42 -3.62 9.84 11.42
N SER A 43 -4.10 8.91 10.60
CA SER A 43 -3.33 8.35 9.48
C SER A 43 -4.15 8.45 8.20
N LEU A 44 -3.75 9.37 7.33
CA LEU A 44 -4.51 9.76 6.13
C LEU A 44 -3.83 9.31 4.84
N ASN A 45 -4.64 8.83 3.91
CA ASN A 45 -4.26 8.62 2.51
C ASN A 45 -4.92 9.69 1.63
N SER A 46 -4.53 9.77 0.36
CA SER A 46 -4.98 10.86 -0.51
C SER A 46 -6.47 10.81 -0.87
N ILE A 47 -7.15 9.69 -0.60
CA ILE A 47 -8.59 9.54 -0.84
C ILE A 47 -9.38 10.12 0.33
N ASN A 48 -8.93 9.92 1.56
CA ASN A 48 -9.67 10.34 2.75
C ASN A 48 -9.19 11.67 3.36
N ALA A 49 -7.98 12.14 3.04
CA ALA A 49 -7.43 13.35 3.64
C ALA A 49 -8.38 14.57 3.53
N PRO A 50 -8.97 14.90 2.36
CA PRO A 50 -9.85 16.06 2.23
C PRO A 50 -11.07 16.02 3.16
N ALA A 51 -11.56 14.82 3.53
CA ALA A 51 -12.71 14.67 4.40
C ALA A 51 -12.39 14.97 5.89
N PHE A 52 -11.12 14.94 6.29
CA PHE A 52 -10.70 15.13 7.68
C PHE A 52 -9.99 16.47 7.92
N MET A 53 -9.62 17.23 6.88
CA MET A 53 -8.88 18.49 7.06
C MET A 53 -9.64 19.52 7.91
N GLU A 54 -10.95 19.66 7.72
CA GLU A 54 -11.79 20.57 8.51
C GLU A 54 -11.96 20.08 9.96
N GLU A 55 -12.11 18.76 10.16
CA GLU A 55 -12.17 18.15 11.51
C GLU A 55 -10.86 18.42 12.28
N ILE A 56 -9.71 18.24 11.63
CA ILE A 56 -8.38 18.47 12.20
C ILE A 56 -8.17 19.94 12.55
N ALA A 57 -8.53 20.86 11.64
CA ALA A 57 -8.36 22.30 11.86
C ALA A 57 -9.16 22.85 13.05
N ASN A 58 -10.30 22.20 13.37
CA ASN A 58 -11.21 22.61 14.44
C ASN A 58 -11.15 21.67 15.66
N ALA A 59 -10.19 20.76 15.72
CA ALA A 59 -10.09 19.79 16.79
C ALA A 59 -9.86 20.49 18.15
N PRO A 60 -10.52 20.05 19.23
CA PRO A 60 -10.37 20.65 20.57
C PRO A 60 -9.10 20.20 21.31
N CYS A 61 -8.22 19.44 20.64
CA CYS A 61 -7.05 18.77 21.22
C CYS A 61 -5.85 18.89 20.28
N THR A 62 -4.66 18.53 20.75
CA THR A 62 -3.48 18.50 19.87
C THR A 62 -3.62 17.41 18.82
N THR A 63 -3.42 17.76 17.56
CA THR A 63 -3.55 16.87 16.41
C THR A 63 -2.18 16.45 15.87
N ILE A 64 -2.03 15.14 15.66
CA ILE A 64 -0.85 14.57 15.00
C ILE A 64 -1.31 13.81 13.76
N VAL A 65 -0.87 14.23 12.57
CA VAL A 65 -1.26 13.59 11.31
C VAL A 65 -0.07 12.85 10.70
N GLY A 66 -0.25 11.59 10.35
CA GLY A 66 0.70 10.81 9.56
C GLY A 66 0.06 10.12 8.35
N GLY A 67 0.79 9.19 7.75
CA GLY A 67 0.34 8.39 6.61
C GLY A 67 0.81 8.90 5.25
N PRO A 68 0.41 8.23 4.16
CA PRO A 68 0.91 8.51 2.82
C PRO A 68 0.64 9.94 2.33
N HIS A 69 -0.54 10.51 2.63
CA HIS A 69 -0.87 11.87 2.20
C HIS A 69 -0.06 12.90 2.99
N ALA A 70 -0.02 12.78 4.32
CA ALA A 70 0.79 13.63 5.19
C ALA A 70 2.28 13.62 4.83
N THR A 71 2.80 12.47 4.42
CA THR A 71 4.19 12.35 3.97
C THR A 71 4.44 13.06 2.64
N ALA A 72 3.46 13.03 1.73
CA ALA A 72 3.58 13.63 0.41
C ALA A 72 3.30 15.15 0.41
N CYS A 73 2.41 15.61 1.29
CA CYS A 73 1.98 17.00 1.43
C CYS A 73 2.15 17.50 2.88
N PRO A 74 3.39 17.52 3.43
CA PRO A 74 3.58 17.80 4.84
C PRO A 74 3.16 19.22 5.23
N MET A 75 3.42 20.21 4.37
CA MET A 75 3.09 21.61 4.66
C MET A 75 1.60 21.91 4.51
N GLU A 76 0.90 21.21 3.62
CA GLU A 76 -0.56 21.29 3.49
C GLU A 76 -1.22 20.78 4.78
N MET A 77 -0.77 19.62 5.26
CA MET A 77 -1.30 19.07 6.52
C MET A 77 -0.88 19.92 7.72
N ALA A 78 0.32 20.49 7.75
CA ALA A 78 0.76 21.37 8.83
C ALA A 78 0.00 22.69 8.87
N ALA A 79 -0.68 23.07 7.79
CA ALA A 79 -1.56 24.23 7.81
C ALA A 79 -2.80 24.01 8.71
N CYS A 80 -3.31 22.78 8.80
CA CYS A 80 -4.47 22.45 9.65
C CYS A 80 -4.15 21.67 10.92
N ALA A 81 -3.07 20.87 10.96
CA ALA A 81 -2.67 20.08 12.12
C ALA A 81 -1.55 20.75 12.94
N ASP A 82 -1.46 20.41 14.23
CA ASP A 82 -0.37 20.89 15.10
C ASP A 82 0.97 20.24 14.71
N TYR A 83 0.95 18.94 14.41
CA TYR A 83 2.14 18.18 14.03
C TYR A 83 1.85 17.21 12.89
N VAL A 84 2.83 17.07 11.99
CA VAL A 84 2.76 16.12 10.87
C VAL A 84 3.95 15.17 10.93
N VAL A 85 3.69 13.87 11.08
CA VAL A 85 4.72 12.82 11.03
C VAL A 85 4.95 12.41 9.57
N VAL A 86 6.15 12.68 9.07
CA VAL A 86 6.56 12.46 7.68
C VAL A 86 7.39 11.18 7.57
N GLY A 87 6.89 10.22 6.77
CA GLY A 87 7.55 8.94 6.55
C GLY A 87 7.08 7.87 7.54
N GLU A 88 8.05 7.19 8.15
CA GLU A 88 7.81 6.08 9.08
C GLU A 88 7.62 6.63 10.50
N GLY A 89 6.54 6.21 11.16
CA GLY A 89 6.10 6.80 12.43
C GLY A 89 6.60 6.08 13.68
N GLU A 90 7.17 4.88 13.55
CA GLU A 90 7.45 4.01 14.71
C GLU A 90 8.48 4.61 15.68
N TYR A 91 9.50 5.31 15.19
CA TYR A 91 10.41 6.08 16.06
C TYR A 91 9.89 7.51 16.30
N THR A 92 9.36 8.13 15.26
CA THR A 92 8.99 9.57 15.26
C THR A 92 7.82 9.86 16.18
N LEU A 93 6.75 9.06 16.13
CA LEU A 93 5.53 9.31 16.90
C LEU A 93 5.78 9.19 18.41
N PRO A 94 6.39 8.12 18.96
CA PRO A 94 6.68 8.07 20.40
C PRO A 94 7.62 9.19 20.86
N ARG A 95 8.62 9.56 20.03
CA ARG A 95 9.52 10.68 20.32
C ARG A 95 8.77 12.02 20.40
N LEU A 96 7.83 12.25 19.48
CA LEU A 96 6.98 13.42 19.48
C LEU A 96 6.04 13.44 20.69
N LEU A 97 5.38 12.32 21.00
CA LEU A 97 4.51 12.21 22.18
C LEU A 97 5.27 12.53 23.47
N ARG A 98 6.49 12.01 23.63
CA ARG A 98 7.35 12.34 24.77
C ARG A 98 7.71 13.83 24.83
N ALA A 99 8.00 14.45 23.69
CA ALA A 99 8.32 15.88 23.62
C ALA A 99 7.11 16.76 24.02
N ILE A 100 5.90 16.37 23.61
CA ILE A 100 4.64 17.03 23.98
C ILE A 100 4.39 16.87 25.48
N GLU A 101 4.50 15.64 26.02
CA GLU A 101 4.26 15.35 27.43
C GLU A 101 5.22 16.11 28.36
N ASN A 102 6.50 16.21 27.97
CA ASN A 102 7.51 16.96 28.72
C ASN A 102 7.45 18.48 28.51
N ARG A 103 6.55 18.98 27.64
CA ARG A 103 6.45 20.39 27.24
C ARG A 103 7.76 20.95 26.69
N THR A 104 8.49 20.11 25.96
CA THR A 104 9.73 20.48 25.26
C THR A 104 9.62 20.17 23.75
N PRO A 105 8.64 20.75 23.02
CA PRO A 105 8.47 20.50 21.60
C PRO A 105 9.50 21.30 20.79
N GLY A 106 10.79 21.00 20.98
CA GLY A 106 11.82 21.40 20.02
C GLY A 106 11.63 20.65 18.69
N PRO A 107 12.41 20.98 17.64
CA PRO A 107 12.34 20.28 16.37
C PRO A 107 12.56 18.76 16.56
N VAL A 108 11.53 17.97 16.25
CA VAL A 108 11.59 16.51 16.28
C VAL A 108 11.87 16.02 14.85
N PRO A 109 12.98 15.29 14.59
CA PRO A 109 13.28 14.71 13.29
C PRO A 109 12.13 13.90 12.71
N GLY A 110 11.77 14.20 11.46
CA GLY A 110 10.63 13.60 10.77
C GLY A 110 9.28 14.26 11.09
N VAL A 111 9.25 15.34 11.86
CA VAL A 111 8.04 16.11 12.15
C VAL A 111 8.05 17.43 11.40
N ALA A 112 6.96 17.71 10.69
CA ALA A 112 6.64 19.02 10.16
C ALA A 112 5.62 19.75 11.03
N THR A 113 5.82 21.06 11.16
CA THR A 113 4.90 22.01 11.77
C THR A 113 4.75 23.20 10.81
N ARG A 114 3.99 24.24 11.20
CA ARG A 114 3.87 25.46 10.40
C ARG A 114 5.19 26.16 10.16
N GLU A 115 6.15 26.00 11.08
CA GLU A 115 7.50 26.58 11.00
C GLU A 115 8.39 25.83 9.99
N GLY A 116 8.03 24.60 9.62
CA GLY A 116 8.75 23.80 8.63
C GLY A 116 8.93 22.34 9.03
N LEU A 117 9.61 21.59 8.16
CA LEU A 117 9.95 20.19 8.38
C LEU A 117 11.34 20.04 9.00
N CYS A 118 11.42 19.39 10.15
CA CYS A 118 12.69 18.88 10.67
C CYS A 118 13.07 17.59 9.90
N PRO A 119 14.19 17.54 9.16
CA PRO A 119 14.56 16.37 8.38
C PRO A 119 14.66 15.11 9.23
N ARG A 120 14.20 13.99 8.69
CA ARG A 120 14.28 12.67 9.34
C ARG A 120 15.74 12.21 9.44
N ASP A 121 16.10 11.64 10.59
CA ASP A 121 17.44 11.15 10.92
C ASP A 121 17.57 9.61 10.87
N HIS A 122 16.48 8.89 10.54
CA HIS A 122 16.42 7.43 10.63
C HIS A 122 15.60 6.78 9.51
N ALA A 123 15.70 5.46 9.42
CA ALA A 123 14.72 4.57 8.80
C ALA A 123 14.40 3.46 9.81
N VAL A 124 13.16 2.97 9.87
CA VAL A 124 12.77 2.00 10.91
C VAL A 124 13.51 0.69 10.70
N PHE A 125 14.19 0.22 11.74
CA PHE A 125 14.66 -1.14 11.76
C PHE A 125 13.46 -2.03 12.06
N LEU A 126 12.90 -2.68 11.03
CA LEU A 126 11.67 -3.47 11.16
C LEU A 126 11.68 -4.42 12.38
N PRO A 127 12.77 -5.12 12.70
CA PRO A 127 12.85 -6.01 13.86
C PRO A 127 12.72 -5.33 15.23
N ALA A 128 12.89 -4.01 15.31
CA ALA A 128 12.72 -3.28 16.56
C ALA A 128 11.26 -3.27 17.06
N TYR A 129 10.29 -3.53 16.18
CA TYR A 129 8.87 -3.50 16.50
C TYR A 129 8.16 -4.72 15.94
N PRO A 130 7.22 -5.34 16.66
CA PRO A 130 6.42 -6.39 16.07
C PRO A 130 5.53 -5.81 14.94
N PRO A 131 5.13 -6.62 13.94
CA PRO A 131 4.25 -6.16 12.87
C PRO A 131 2.86 -5.71 13.37
N PHE A 132 2.43 -6.20 14.53
CA PHE A 132 1.27 -5.75 15.32
C PHE A 132 1.44 -6.26 16.76
N SER A 133 0.82 -5.62 17.75
CA SER A 133 0.86 -6.09 19.15
C SER A 133 -0.42 -6.78 19.62
N GLN A 134 -1.59 -6.19 19.40
CA GLN A 134 -2.87 -6.72 19.92
C GLN A 134 -3.96 -6.93 18.86
N PHE A 135 -3.95 -6.14 17.78
CA PHE A 135 -5.00 -6.16 16.76
C PHE A 135 -4.59 -7.01 15.55
N LYS A 136 -5.51 -7.86 15.08
CA LYS A 136 -5.30 -8.66 13.87
C LYS A 136 -5.17 -7.75 12.64
N GLY A 137 -3.93 -7.53 12.21
CA GLY A 137 -3.57 -6.95 10.93
C GLY A 137 -2.99 -8.00 9.98
N TYR A 138 -2.64 -7.58 8.77
CA TYR A 138 -1.74 -8.36 7.94
C TYR A 138 -0.31 -8.31 8.50
N ILE A 139 0.45 -9.39 8.37
CA ILE A 139 1.85 -9.42 8.80
C ILE A 139 2.70 -8.66 7.79
N GLU A 140 3.17 -7.48 8.15
CA GLU A 140 4.12 -6.76 7.30
C GLU A 140 5.43 -7.54 7.21
N ILE A 141 5.89 -7.92 6.01
CA ILE A 141 7.14 -8.68 5.85
C ILE A 141 8.26 -7.86 5.20
N SER A 142 7.92 -6.80 4.47
CA SER A 142 8.91 -5.93 3.84
C SER A 142 8.43 -4.48 3.72
N ARG A 143 9.39 -3.55 3.74
CA ARG A 143 9.19 -2.13 3.42
C ARG A 143 10.18 -1.67 2.36
N GLY A 144 9.80 -0.61 1.66
CA GLY A 144 10.60 0.01 0.61
C GLY A 144 10.51 -0.75 -0.71
N CYS A 145 10.72 -0.02 -1.80
CA CYS A 145 10.61 -0.56 -3.14
C CYS A 145 11.63 0.14 -4.04
N PRO A 146 12.56 -0.58 -4.69
CA PRO A 146 13.60 0.04 -5.53
C PRO A 146 13.03 0.60 -6.83
N HIS A 147 11.82 0.16 -7.19
CA HIS A 147 11.09 0.65 -8.34
C HIS A 147 10.55 2.05 -8.07
N GLY A 148 10.65 2.94 -9.06
CA GLY A 148 10.15 4.31 -8.98
C GLY A 148 8.98 4.53 -9.93
N CYS A 149 7.93 3.70 -9.83
CA CYS A 149 6.77 3.80 -10.72
C CYS A 149 6.16 5.21 -10.62
N ALA A 150 5.83 5.83 -11.75
CA ALA A 150 5.49 7.25 -11.82
C ALA A 150 4.22 7.65 -11.04
N TYR A 151 3.37 6.68 -10.71
CA TYR A 151 2.10 6.85 -10.01
C TYR A 151 2.13 6.38 -8.54
N CYS A 152 3.23 5.79 -8.05
CA CYS A 152 3.24 5.05 -6.78
C CYS A 152 3.94 5.83 -5.66
N GLN A 153 3.30 5.95 -4.49
CA GLN A 153 3.85 6.65 -3.31
C GLN A 153 4.81 5.79 -2.46
N THR A 154 4.83 4.46 -2.64
CA THR A 154 5.60 3.54 -1.79
C THR A 154 7.08 3.93 -1.62
N PRO A 155 7.83 4.29 -2.68
CA PRO A 155 9.25 4.64 -2.52
C PRO A 155 9.46 5.97 -1.79
N ASN A 156 8.50 6.89 -1.88
CA ASN A 156 8.57 8.16 -1.16
C ASN A 156 8.29 7.98 0.33
N LEU A 157 7.36 7.07 0.67
CA LEU A 157 7.00 6.79 2.06
C LEU A 157 8.06 5.96 2.79
N PHE A 158 8.46 4.84 2.19
CA PHE A 158 9.30 3.82 2.84
C PHE A 158 10.75 3.76 2.32
N GLY A 159 11.09 4.64 1.39
CA GLY A 159 12.39 4.65 0.73
C GLY A 159 12.51 3.63 -0.41
N ARG A 160 13.66 3.70 -1.11
CA ARG A 160 13.95 2.88 -2.29
C ARG A 160 14.64 1.56 -1.97
N ARG A 161 15.13 1.37 -0.75
CA ARG A 161 15.80 0.12 -0.35
C ARG A 161 14.77 -0.82 0.22
N MET A 162 14.63 -2.00 -0.39
CA MET A 162 13.80 -3.04 0.19
C MET A 162 14.46 -3.56 1.47
N ARG A 163 13.67 -3.60 2.55
CA ARG A 163 14.05 -4.09 3.88
C ARG A 163 13.06 -5.17 4.26
N HIS A 164 13.55 -6.27 4.80
CA HIS A 164 12.74 -7.43 5.14
C HIS A 164 12.78 -7.70 6.63
N ARG A 165 11.67 -8.20 7.17
CA ARG A 165 11.66 -8.80 8.50
C ARG A 165 12.35 -10.16 8.48
N PRO A 166 13.09 -10.53 9.54
CA PRO A 166 13.59 -11.87 9.75
C PRO A 166 12.48 -12.92 9.76
N VAL A 167 12.78 -14.11 9.27
CA VAL A 167 11.83 -15.22 9.16
C VAL A 167 11.28 -15.64 10.53
N ASP A 168 12.12 -15.65 11.56
CA ASP A 168 11.73 -16.04 12.93
C ASP A 168 10.73 -15.05 13.55
N GLU A 169 10.85 -13.76 13.27
CA GLU A 169 9.87 -12.77 13.71
C GLU A 169 8.54 -12.90 12.98
N ILE A 170 8.59 -13.14 11.67
CA ILE A 170 7.39 -13.39 10.87
C ILE A 170 6.67 -14.64 11.39
N ALA A 171 7.43 -15.72 11.66
CA ALA A 171 6.88 -16.96 12.20
C ALA A 171 6.30 -16.76 13.61
N ARG A 172 6.96 -15.98 14.47
CA ARG A 172 6.44 -15.63 15.80
C ARG A 172 5.11 -14.87 15.71
N ALA A 173 5.03 -13.87 14.83
CA ALA A 173 3.79 -13.13 14.61
C ALA A 173 2.69 -14.01 13.99
N ALA A 174 3.06 -14.88 13.05
CA ALA A 174 2.12 -15.79 12.39
C ALA A 174 1.60 -16.90 13.32
N ALA A 175 2.36 -17.31 14.35
CA ALA A 175 1.96 -18.36 15.28
C ALA A 175 0.67 -18.05 16.05
N HIS A 176 0.27 -16.78 16.13
CA HIS A 176 -0.97 -16.35 16.76
C HIS A 176 -2.23 -16.59 15.90
N PHE A 177 -2.08 -16.99 14.64
CA PHE A 177 -3.19 -17.13 13.69
C PHE A 177 -3.10 -18.42 12.88
N ARG A 178 -4.24 -18.95 12.44
CA ARG A 178 -4.27 -20.03 11.44
C ARG A 178 -3.77 -19.52 10.09
N ASP A 179 -4.39 -18.44 9.60
CA ASP A 179 -4.07 -17.85 8.29
C ASP A 179 -2.87 -16.89 8.41
N ALA A 180 -1.81 -17.16 7.65
CA ALA A 180 -0.71 -16.22 7.47
C ALA A 180 -0.94 -15.39 6.20
N ARG A 181 -1.20 -14.09 6.38
CA ARG A 181 -1.41 -13.13 5.29
C ARG A 181 -0.48 -11.95 5.48
N PHE A 182 0.05 -11.40 4.38
CA PHE A 182 1.16 -10.47 4.45
C PHE A 182 0.84 -9.09 3.87
N VAL A 183 1.66 -8.10 4.24
CA VAL A 183 1.77 -6.78 3.58
C VAL A 183 3.22 -6.57 3.14
N THR A 184 3.40 -6.26 1.87
CA THR A 184 4.70 -5.92 1.26
C THR A 184 4.46 -5.27 -0.11
N PRO A 185 5.36 -4.38 -0.59
CA PRO A 185 5.27 -3.82 -1.94
C PRO A 185 5.35 -4.84 -3.08
N ASN A 186 6.01 -5.98 -2.86
CA ASN A 186 6.04 -7.11 -3.78
C ASN A 186 6.31 -8.39 -2.96
N ALA A 187 5.38 -9.35 -2.97
CA ALA A 187 5.55 -10.59 -2.19
C ALA A 187 6.73 -11.44 -2.70
N LEU A 188 6.85 -11.60 -4.02
CA LEU A 188 7.87 -12.48 -4.62
C LEU A 188 9.29 -11.89 -4.55
N ALA A 189 9.44 -10.69 -4.01
CA ALA A 189 10.73 -10.08 -3.72
C ALA A 189 11.20 -10.30 -2.28
N TYR A 190 10.48 -11.09 -1.46
CA TYR A 190 10.87 -11.32 -0.08
C TYR A 190 12.29 -11.90 0.02
N GLY A 191 13.12 -11.28 0.86
CA GLY A 191 14.51 -11.68 1.09
C GLY A 191 15.50 -11.26 0.00
N SER A 192 15.06 -10.51 -1.02
CA SER A 192 15.92 -10.02 -2.11
C SER A 192 16.24 -8.53 -2.00
N ASP A 193 16.75 -7.92 -3.06
CA ASP A 193 16.95 -6.47 -3.17
C ASP A 193 15.73 -5.75 -3.75
N GLY A 194 14.67 -6.49 -4.09
CA GLY A 194 13.49 -5.98 -4.76
C GLY A 194 13.59 -5.94 -6.30
N ILE A 195 14.72 -6.34 -6.90
CA ILE A 195 14.93 -6.30 -8.35
C ILE A 195 14.84 -7.70 -8.98
N ARG A 196 15.26 -8.75 -8.25
CA ARG A 196 15.12 -10.14 -8.69
C ARG A 196 14.51 -11.00 -7.58
N PRO A 197 13.70 -12.04 -7.90
CA PRO A 197 13.22 -12.97 -6.90
C PRO A 197 14.38 -13.79 -6.31
N ARG A 198 14.19 -14.24 -5.07
CA ARG A 198 15.07 -15.21 -4.39
C ARG A 198 14.23 -16.38 -3.88
N PRO A 199 13.92 -17.36 -4.74
CA PRO A 199 13.05 -18.48 -4.40
C PRO A 199 13.50 -19.22 -3.13
N GLU A 200 14.80 -19.34 -2.90
CA GLU A 200 15.38 -19.97 -1.72
C GLU A 200 15.00 -19.24 -0.41
N LYS A 201 14.83 -17.92 -0.46
CA LYS A 201 14.41 -17.11 0.70
C LYS A 201 12.91 -17.19 0.94
N ILE A 202 12.12 -17.27 -0.14
CA ILE A 202 10.68 -17.47 -0.07
C ILE A 202 10.38 -18.86 0.51
N GLU A 203 11.09 -19.90 0.05
CA GLU A 203 10.94 -21.25 0.57
C GLU A 203 11.30 -21.34 2.07
N ALA A 204 12.40 -20.68 2.48
CA ALA A 204 12.78 -20.62 3.89
C ALA A 204 11.66 -19.99 4.76
N LEU A 205 11.01 -18.93 4.26
CA LEU A 205 9.84 -18.34 4.92
C LEU A 205 8.69 -19.34 5.01
N PHE A 206 8.33 -20.01 3.91
CA PHE A 206 7.23 -20.97 3.90
C PHE A 206 7.45 -22.14 4.85
N ARG A 207 8.67 -22.68 4.90
CA ARG A 207 9.04 -23.77 5.83
C ARG A 207 8.91 -23.35 7.29
N ALA A 208 9.27 -22.11 7.64
CA ALA A 208 9.09 -21.59 8.98
C ALA A 208 7.61 -21.45 9.37
N LEU A 209 6.73 -21.30 8.38
CA LEU A 209 5.29 -21.13 8.52
C LEU A 209 4.49 -22.44 8.29
N HIS A 210 5.12 -23.61 8.43
CA HIS A 210 4.50 -24.93 8.17
C HIS A 210 3.22 -25.23 8.96
N ARG A 211 2.92 -24.48 10.02
CA ARG A 211 1.70 -24.63 10.85
C ARG A 211 0.55 -23.74 10.38
N ASN A 212 0.79 -22.86 9.42
CA ASN A 212 -0.15 -21.84 8.97
C ASN A 212 -0.76 -22.21 7.61
N GLU A 213 -1.97 -21.72 7.34
CA GLU A 213 -2.48 -21.61 5.98
C GLU A 213 -1.92 -20.33 5.35
N ILE A 214 -0.92 -20.49 4.49
CA ILE A 214 -0.18 -19.37 3.91
C ILE A 214 -0.95 -18.81 2.71
N TYR A 215 -1.19 -17.50 2.70
CA TYR A 215 -1.68 -16.76 1.54
C TYR A 215 -0.64 -15.73 1.10
N PHE A 216 0.00 -15.97 -0.04
CA PHE A 216 1.17 -15.20 -0.50
C PHE A 216 0.97 -14.67 -1.91
N GLY A 217 1.34 -13.42 -2.22
CA GLY A 217 1.08 -12.86 -3.55
C GLY A 217 -0.40 -12.59 -3.86
N THR A 218 -1.20 -12.36 -2.82
CA THR A 218 -2.62 -11.98 -2.90
C THR A 218 -2.84 -10.68 -2.15
N PHE A 219 -3.87 -9.90 -2.52
CA PHE A 219 -4.20 -8.64 -1.83
C PHE A 219 -4.11 -8.75 -0.29
N PRO A 220 -3.46 -7.80 0.40
CA PRO A 220 -2.85 -6.56 -0.11
C PRO A 220 -1.37 -6.69 -0.53
N SER A 221 -0.84 -7.91 -0.67
CA SER A 221 0.54 -8.17 -1.12
C SER A 221 0.56 -8.67 -2.55
N GLU A 222 0.30 -7.77 -3.49
CA GLU A 222 0.38 -8.04 -4.93
C GLU A 222 1.83 -8.29 -5.35
N VAL A 223 2.00 -8.82 -6.58
CA VAL A 223 3.31 -9.17 -7.12
C VAL A 223 3.57 -8.46 -8.44
N ARG A 224 4.83 -8.50 -8.88
CA ARG A 224 5.23 -8.04 -10.20
C ARG A 224 5.14 -9.19 -11.22
N PRO A 225 4.59 -8.99 -12.43
CA PRO A 225 4.48 -10.02 -13.46
C PRO A 225 5.81 -10.72 -13.77
N GLU A 226 6.90 -9.97 -13.92
CA GLU A 226 8.22 -10.50 -14.25
C GLU A 226 8.88 -11.29 -13.09
N PHE A 227 8.25 -11.31 -11.91
CA PHE A 227 8.67 -12.17 -10.78
C PHE A 227 7.90 -13.50 -10.75
N VAL A 228 6.83 -13.63 -11.56
CA VAL A 228 6.07 -14.86 -11.70
C VAL A 228 6.85 -15.81 -12.58
N THR A 229 7.55 -16.75 -11.95
CA THR A 229 8.37 -17.77 -12.62
C THR A 229 7.88 -19.15 -12.21
N GLY A 230 8.17 -20.18 -13.02
CA GLY A 230 7.80 -21.56 -12.69
C GLY A 230 8.28 -21.99 -11.30
N GLU A 231 9.54 -21.72 -10.98
CA GLU A 231 10.13 -22.04 -9.66
C GLU A 231 9.36 -21.40 -8.50
N VAL A 232 8.96 -20.12 -8.63
CA VAL A 232 8.18 -19.45 -7.58
C VAL A 232 6.75 -19.98 -7.50
N LEU A 233 6.15 -20.33 -8.63
CA LEU A 233 4.81 -20.93 -8.64
C LEU A 233 4.80 -22.34 -8.04
N ASP A 234 5.83 -23.14 -8.26
CA ASP A 234 6.00 -24.46 -7.64
C ASP A 234 6.05 -24.34 -6.11
N LEU A 235 6.73 -23.31 -5.58
CA LEU A 235 6.71 -23.01 -4.14
C LEU A 235 5.31 -22.62 -3.67
N ILE A 236 4.59 -21.79 -4.43
CA ILE A 236 3.24 -21.37 -4.06
C ILE A 236 2.28 -22.55 -4.03
N THR A 237 2.28 -23.41 -5.06
CA THR A 237 1.38 -24.57 -5.13
C THR A 237 1.73 -25.66 -4.11
N THR A 238 3.01 -25.77 -3.73
CA THR A 238 3.47 -26.73 -2.71
C THR A 238 3.12 -26.29 -1.29
N TYR A 239 3.33 -25.02 -0.95
CA TYR A 239 3.29 -24.56 0.44
C TYR A 239 2.08 -23.68 0.80
N CYS A 240 1.44 -23.03 -0.17
CA CYS A 240 0.41 -22.02 0.10
C CYS A 240 -1.01 -22.54 -0.14
N ALA A 241 -1.98 -22.02 0.62
CA ALA A 241 -3.41 -22.23 0.43
C ALA A 241 -4.00 -21.35 -0.70
N ASN A 242 -3.15 -20.84 -1.59
CA ASN A 242 -3.52 -19.94 -2.66
C ASN A 242 -4.46 -20.63 -3.66
N ARG A 243 -5.51 -19.91 -4.07
CA ARG A 243 -6.30 -20.24 -5.26
C ARG A 243 -6.13 -19.23 -6.39
N ARG A 244 -5.50 -18.11 -6.06
CA ARG A 244 -5.33 -16.95 -6.92
C ARG A 244 -3.95 -16.36 -6.70
N LEU A 245 -3.42 -15.75 -7.74
CA LEU A 245 -2.24 -14.90 -7.66
C LEU A 245 -2.61 -13.54 -8.24
N GLN A 246 -2.20 -12.46 -7.58
CA GLN A 246 -2.52 -11.11 -8.01
C GLN A 246 -1.28 -10.33 -8.41
N PHE A 247 -1.27 -9.78 -9.63
CA PHE A 247 -0.15 -9.00 -10.14
C PHE A 247 -0.61 -7.80 -10.97
N GLY A 248 0.16 -6.72 -10.88
CA GLY A 248 -0.18 -5.47 -11.56
C GLY A 248 0.42 -5.37 -12.96
N ALA A 249 -0.41 -5.52 -13.98
CA ALA A 249 -0.07 -5.17 -15.37
C ALA A 249 -0.04 -3.65 -15.56
N GLN A 250 -0.98 -2.94 -14.94
CA GLN A 250 -1.18 -1.49 -14.99
C GLN A 250 -1.63 -0.95 -16.36
N SER A 251 -1.02 -1.39 -17.47
CA SER A 251 -1.41 -1.02 -18.83
C SER A 251 -1.13 -2.17 -19.80
N GLY A 252 -1.87 -2.23 -20.90
CA GLY A 252 -1.61 -3.14 -22.03
C GLY A 252 -0.75 -2.53 -23.14
N SER A 253 -0.08 -1.40 -22.89
CA SER A 253 0.84 -0.76 -23.83
C SER A 253 2.26 -0.64 -23.26
N ASP A 254 3.23 -1.23 -23.93
CA ASP A 254 4.66 -1.10 -23.56
C ASP A 254 5.15 0.36 -23.55
N ARG A 255 4.58 1.19 -24.43
CA ARG A 255 4.87 2.64 -24.47
C ARG A 255 4.48 3.28 -23.15
N VAL A 256 3.26 3.01 -22.67
CA VAL A 256 2.74 3.52 -21.40
C VAL A 256 3.49 2.90 -20.22
N LEU A 257 3.75 1.59 -20.22
CA LEU A 257 4.54 0.93 -19.18
C LEU A 257 5.92 1.58 -19.00
N LYS A 258 6.59 1.93 -20.10
CA LYS A 258 7.86 2.68 -20.08
C LYS A 258 7.70 4.07 -19.47
N MET A 259 6.65 4.81 -19.84
CA MET A 259 6.36 6.14 -19.25
C MET A 259 6.05 6.06 -17.75
N LEU A 260 5.35 5.01 -17.32
CA LEU A 260 5.08 4.72 -15.91
C LEU A 260 6.30 4.18 -15.16
N ARG A 261 7.42 3.94 -15.86
CA ARG A 261 8.66 3.37 -15.31
C ARG A 261 8.43 1.96 -14.73
N ARG A 262 7.56 1.18 -15.38
CA ARG A 262 7.45 -0.26 -15.14
C ARG A 262 8.66 -0.94 -15.79
N GLY A 263 9.24 -1.90 -15.08
CA GLY A 263 10.40 -2.67 -15.56
C GLY A 263 10.03 -3.90 -16.40
N HIS A 264 8.73 -4.16 -16.59
CA HIS A 264 8.22 -5.25 -17.41
C HIS A 264 7.49 -4.74 -18.64
N THR A 265 7.21 -5.68 -19.52
CA THR A 265 6.47 -5.54 -20.78
C THR A 265 5.10 -6.23 -20.68
N VAL A 266 4.27 -6.03 -21.70
CA VAL A 266 3.02 -6.77 -21.89
C VAL A 266 3.29 -8.28 -22.00
N ALA A 267 4.38 -8.68 -22.67
CA ALA A 267 4.74 -10.09 -22.82
C ALA A 267 5.05 -10.76 -21.46
N ASP A 268 5.62 -10.04 -20.50
CA ASP A 268 5.82 -10.55 -19.14
C ASP A 268 4.48 -10.79 -18.42
N VAL A 269 3.47 -9.95 -18.70
CA VAL A 269 2.11 -10.12 -18.16
C VAL A 269 1.45 -11.35 -18.76
N GLU A 270 1.53 -11.51 -20.08
CA GLU A 270 1.01 -12.69 -20.79
C GLU A 270 1.69 -13.98 -20.31
N GLY A 271 3.01 -13.97 -20.16
CA GLY A 271 3.77 -15.09 -19.60
C GLY A 271 3.34 -15.42 -18.16
N ALA A 272 3.14 -14.41 -17.31
CA ALA A 272 2.63 -14.61 -15.95
C ALA A 272 1.20 -15.20 -15.94
N LEU A 273 0.35 -14.81 -16.90
CA LEU A 273 -0.99 -15.39 -17.06
C LEU A 273 -0.93 -16.88 -17.38
N ASP A 274 -0.10 -17.26 -18.35
CA ASP A 274 0.04 -18.65 -18.79
C ASP A 274 0.64 -19.52 -17.68
N LEU A 275 1.70 -19.06 -17.03
CA LEU A 275 2.30 -19.75 -15.90
C LEU A 275 1.31 -19.96 -14.74
N CYS A 276 0.51 -18.95 -14.40
CA CYS A 276 -0.53 -19.11 -13.37
C CYS A 276 -1.54 -20.19 -13.75
N ARG A 277 -1.95 -20.23 -15.02
CA ARG A 277 -2.92 -21.21 -15.52
C ARG A 277 -2.38 -22.62 -15.50
N ASP A 278 -1.13 -22.81 -15.93
CA ASP A 278 -0.45 -24.10 -15.92
C ASP A 278 -0.28 -24.62 -14.49
N ALA A 279 -0.03 -23.73 -13.54
CA ALA A 279 0.02 -24.03 -12.11
C ALA A 279 -1.36 -24.21 -11.44
N GLY A 280 -2.46 -24.10 -12.18
CA GLY A 280 -3.83 -24.24 -11.64
C GLY A 280 -4.30 -23.06 -10.77
N LEU A 281 -3.62 -21.92 -10.82
CA LEU A 281 -3.98 -20.69 -10.10
C LEU A 281 -4.84 -19.78 -10.97
N THR A 282 -5.83 -19.11 -10.38
CA THR A 282 -6.60 -18.08 -11.09
C THR A 282 -5.86 -16.74 -11.04
N PRO A 283 -5.38 -16.18 -12.17
CA PRO A 283 -4.75 -14.88 -12.16
C PRO A 283 -5.77 -13.77 -11.89
N VAL A 284 -5.38 -12.80 -11.08
CA VAL A 284 -6.09 -11.53 -10.85
C VAL A 284 -5.14 -10.42 -11.29
N VAL A 285 -5.51 -9.65 -12.30
CA VAL A 285 -4.58 -8.66 -12.89
C VAL A 285 -5.08 -7.25 -12.67
N ASP A 286 -4.23 -6.42 -12.07
CA ASP A 286 -4.55 -5.01 -11.80
C ASP A 286 -4.21 -4.12 -13.00
N PHE A 287 -5.13 -3.22 -13.34
CA PHE A 287 -5.02 -2.24 -14.42
C PHE A 287 -5.37 -0.84 -13.91
N ILE A 288 -4.70 0.16 -14.48
CA ILE A 288 -5.02 1.58 -14.33
C ILE A 288 -5.50 2.08 -15.68
N VAL A 289 -6.70 2.65 -15.70
CA VAL A 289 -7.28 3.28 -16.89
C VAL A 289 -7.39 4.79 -16.72
N GLY A 290 -7.45 5.51 -17.84
CA GLY A 290 -7.53 6.97 -17.83
C GLY A 290 -6.19 7.60 -17.46
N LEU A 291 -5.09 6.95 -17.81
CA LEU A 291 -3.75 7.50 -17.56
C LEU A 291 -3.56 8.75 -18.42
N PRO A 292 -3.05 9.85 -17.84
CA PRO A 292 -2.84 11.11 -18.57
C PRO A 292 -1.93 10.99 -19.81
N CYS A 293 -1.06 9.97 -19.82
CA CYS A 293 -0.12 9.72 -20.90
C CYS A 293 -0.62 8.77 -21.99
N GLU A 294 -1.79 8.14 -21.81
CA GLU A 294 -2.37 7.22 -22.80
C GLU A 294 -2.89 7.96 -24.03
N GLU A 295 -2.62 7.40 -25.20
CA GLU A 295 -3.32 7.72 -26.45
C GLU A 295 -4.45 6.69 -26.65
N ASP A 296 -5.35 6.95 -27.61
CA ASP A 296 -6.49 6.07 -27.89
C ASP A 296 -6.05 4.62 -28.16
N GLU A 297 -4.96 4.44 -28.90
CA GLU A 297 -4.38 3.14 -29.24
C GLU A 297 -3.88 2.39 -27.99
N ASP A 298 -3.29 3.09 -27.02
CA ASP A 298 -2.83 2.47 -25.78
C ASP A 298 -4.01 2.03 -24.91
N GLU A 299 -5.06 2.83 -24.84
CA GLU A 299 -6.26 2.47 -24.10
C GLU A 299 -6.94 1.25 -24.72
N ARG A 300 -7.01 1.18 -26.06
CA ARG A 300 -7.52 -0.01 -26.78
C ARG A 300 -6.62 -1.23 -26.58
N ALA A 301 -5.30 -1.06 -26.48
CA ALA A 301 -4.38 -2.14 -26.16
C ALA A 301 -4.59 -2.64 -24.72
N THR A 302 -4.75 -1.74 -23.76
CA THR A 302 -5.14 -2.06 -22.37
C THR A 302 -6.46 -2.82 -22.33
N LEU A 303 -7.49 -2.36 -23.05
CA LEU A 303 -8.78 -3.04 -23.12
C LEU A 303 -8.68 -4.44 -23.74
N SER A 304 -7.85 -4.60 -24.77
CA SER A 304 -7.59 -5.90 -25.41
C SER A 304 -6.96 -6.89 -24.43
N LEU A 305 -5.97 -6.45 -23.65
CA LEU A 305 -5.35 -7.27 -22.61
C LEU A 305 -6.33 -7.59 -21.47
N VAL A 306 -7.20 -6.66 -21.09
CA VAL A 306 -8.30 -6.93 -20.12
C VAL A 306 -9.22 -8.04 -20.62
N HIS A 307 -9.59 -8.03 -21.91
CA HIS A 307 -10.39 -9.10 -22.50
C HIS A 307 -9.67 -10.45 -22.46
N GLU A 308 -8.37 -10.48 -22.72
CA GLU A 308 -7.58 -11.69 -22.59
C GLU A 308 -7.54 -12.22 -21.16
N VAL A 309 -7.22 -11.34 -20.20
CA VAL A 309 -7.20 -11.67 -18.77
C VAL A 309 -8.53 -12.26 -18.33
N THR A 310 -9.66 -11.66 -18.72
CA THR A 310 -11.00 -12.09 -18.25
C THR A 310 -11.48 -13.41 -18.85
N ARG A 311 -10.85 -13.89 -19.93
CA ARG A 311 -11.05 -15.26 -20.44
C ARG A 311 -10.37 -16.29 -19.55
N ARG A 312 -9.23 -15.94 -18.93
CA ARG A 312 -8.37 -16.88 -18.18
C ARG A 312 -8.44 -16.70 -16.66
N GLY A 313 -8.91 -15.55 -16.19
CA GLY A 313 -8.95 -15.16 -14.77
C GLY A 313 -9.89 -13.97 -14.51
N ARG A 314 -9.42 -13.01 -13.71
CA ARG A 314 -10.16 -11.79 -13.35
C ARG A 314 -9.29 -10.55 -13.55
N ALA A 315 -9.91 -9.43 -13.91
CA ALA A 315 -9.22 -8.14 -13.90
C ALA A 315 -9.74 -7.26 -12.74
N HIS A 316 -8.87 -6.42 -12.23
CA HIS A 316 -9.19 -5.41 -11.24
C HIS A 316 -8.77 -4.06 -11.79
N VAL A 317 -9.74 -3.21 -12.07
CA VAL A 317 -9.53 -2.01 -12.89
C VAL A 317 -9.83 -0.77 -12.06
N HIS A 318 -8.90 0.17 -12.03
CA HIS A 318 -9.05 1.44 -11.33
C HIS A 318 -8.81 2.63 -12.24
N LEU A 319 -9.58 3.70 -12.06
CA LEU A 319 -9.22 4.99 -12.65
C LEU A 319 -7.90 5.48 -12.04
N PHE A 320 -7.06 6.09 -12.86
CA PHE A 320 -5.89 6.83 -12.40
C PHE A 320 -6.29 7.86 -11.32
N ILE A 321 -5.57 7.83 -10.20
CA ILE A 321 -5.67 8.83 -9.14
C ILE A 321 -4.33 9.57 -9.08
N PRO A 322 -4.32 10.90 -9.20
CA PRO A 322 -3.10 11.69 -9.10
C PRO A 322 -2.62 11.75 -7.65
N LEU A 323 -1.81 10.77 -7.26
CA LEU A 323 -1.31 10.69 -5.89
C LEU A 323 -0.21 11.76 -5.65
N PRO A 324 -0.33 12.61 -4.61
CA PRO A 324 0.68 13.59 -4.27
C PRO A 324 2.06 13.00 -4.02
N GLY A 325 3.10 13.81 -4.25
CA GLY A 325 4.50 13.40 -4.12
C GLY A 325 4.99 12.47 -5.24
N THR A 326 4.12 12.00 -6.14
CA THR A 326 4.51 11.20 -7.30
C THR A 326 4.82 12.09 -8.52
N PRO A 327 5.61 11.62 -9.50
CA PRO A 327 5.78 12.32 -10.77
C PRO A 327 4.48 12.71 -11.50
N MET A 328 3.37 12.02 -11.21
CA MET A 328 2.06 12.27 -11.84
C MET A 328 1.07 13.01 -10.92
N ALA A 329 1.51 13.55 -9.79
CA ALA A 329 0.66 14.18 -8.77
C ALA A 329 -0.23 15.33 -9.28
N GLY A 330 0.22 16.10 -10.28
CA GLY A 330 -0.51 17.24 -10.82
C GLY A 330 -1.30 16.95 -12.10
N MET A 331 -1.37 15.67 -12.52
CA MET A 331 -1.99 15.30 -13.79
C MET A 331 -3.48 14.99 -13.62
N LYS A 332 -4.27 15.24 -14.66
CA LYS A 332 -5.70 14.89 -14.67
C LYS A 332 -5.90 13.54 -15.36
N ALA A 333 -6.75 12.67 -14.79
CA ALA A 333 -7.17 11.46 -15.47
C ALA A 333 -7.82 11.79 -16.83
N ARG A 334 -7.48 11.04 -17.87
CA ARG A 334 -8.09 11.15 -19.19
C ARG A 334 -9.48 10.52 -19.16
N ASP A 335 -10.41 11.09 -19.92
CA ASP A 335 -11.72 10.48 -20.11
C ASP A 335 -11.57 9.17 -20.90
N LEU A 336 -12.25 8.12 -20.44
CA LEU A 336 -12.22 6.83 -21.11
C LEU A 336 -13.01 6.86 -22.41
N LEU A 337 -12.52 6.15 -23.42
CA LEU A 337 -13.21 5.95 -24.68
C LEU A 337 -14.60 5.32 -24.45
N PRO A 338 -15.62 5.70 -25.26
CA PRO A 338 -16.96 5.14 -25.12
C PRO A 338 -17.01 3.61 -25.21
N GLU A 339 -16.16 3.01 -26.04
CA GLU A 339 -16.00 1.56 -26.13
C GLU A 339 -15.42 0.94 -24.85
N THR A 340 -14.41 1.57 -24.24
CA THR A 340 -13.80 1.12 -22.99
C THR A 340 -14.82 1.14 -21.86
N GLN A 341 -15.55 2.23 -21.69
CA GLN A 341 -16.57 2.33 -20.64
C GLN A 341 -17.65 1.24 -20.79
N ARG A 342 -18.12 1.01 -22.02
CA ARG A 342 -19.13 0.00 -22.34
C ARG A 342 -18.63 -1.40 -22.03
N ASP A 343 -17.42 -1.74 -22.44
CA ASP A 343 -16.85 -3.07 -22.25
C ASP A 343 -16.52 -3.37 -20.80
N LEU A 344 -15.92 -2.42 -20.08
CA LEU A 344 -15.70 -2.55 -18.65
C LEU A 344 -17.04 -2.73 -17.92
N GLY A 345 -18.05 -1.92 -18.24
CA GLY A 345 -19.41 -2.07 -17.68
C GLY A 345 -20.00 -3.47 -17.91
N ARG A 346 -19.92 -3.99 -19.14
CA ARG A 346 -20.38 -5.34 -19.49
C ARG A 346 -19.63 -6.43 -18.73
N LEU A 347 -18.29 -6.35 -18.67
CA LEU A 347 -17.47 -7.32 -17.96
C LEU A 347 -17.72 -7.29 -16.44
N ALA A 348 -18.04 -6.12 -15.89
CA ALA A 348 -18.36 -5.95 -14.48
C ALA A 348 -19.67 -6.63 -14.13
N LEU A 349 -20.72 -6.43 -14.95
CA LEU A 349 -22.01 -7.11 -14.79
C LEU A 349 -21.89 -8.64 -14.90
N ALA A 350 -20.94 -9.13 -15.71
CA ALA A 350 -20.62 -10.55 -15.81
C ALA A 350 -19.75 -11.08 -14.63
N GLY A 351 -19.38 -10.23 -13.66
CA GLY A 351 -18.54 -10.60 -12.52
C GLY A 351 -17.10 -10.95 -12.90
N LYS A 352 -16.65 -10.55 -14.09
CA LYS A 352 -15.30 -10.83 -14.64
C LYS A 352 -14.27 -9.80 -14.20
N ILE A 353 -14.72 -8.57 -13.97
CA ILE A 353 -13.87 -7.50 -13.44
C ILE A 353 -14.43 -6.94 -12.14
N SER A 354 -13.53 -6.36 -11.36
CA SER A 354 -13.83 -5.61 -10.14
C SER A 354 -13.06 -4.30 -10.16
N GLY A 355 -13.27 -3.44 -9.16
CA GLY A 355 -12.62 -2.14 -9.06
C GLY A 355 -13.59 -1.00 -9.39
N SER A 356 -13.04 0.14 -9.80
CA SER A 356 -13.84 1.33 -10.12
C SER A 356 -13.09 2.26 -11.05
N TRP A 357 -13.69 2.51 -12.19
CA TRP A 357 -13.22 3.41 -13.25
C TRP A 357 -14.19 4.59 -13.46
N ASN A 358 -15.10 4.79 -12.51
CA ASN A 358 -15.93 5.99 -12.42
C ASN A 358 -15.19 7.04 -11.61
N ASP A 359 -15.54 8.31 -11.84
CA ASP A 359 -14.98 9.45 -11.11
C ASP A 359 -14.92 9.19 -9.59
N PRO A 360 -13.72 9.25 -8.97
CA PRO A 360 -13.53 9.07 -7.53
C PRO A 360 -14.43 9.99 -6.71
N GLU A 361 -14.73 11.21 -7.19
CA GLU A 361 -15.59 12.14 -6.48
C GLU A 361 -17.02 11.61 -6.33
N ARG A 362 -17.52 10.94 -7.37
CA ARG A 362 -18.85 10.32 -7.37
C ARG A 362 -18.94 9.10 -6.43
N ARG A 363 -17.81 8.49 -6.08
CA ARG A 363 -17.75 7.28 -5.24
C ARG A 363 -17.47 7.59 -3.77
N PHE A 364 -16.51 8.47 -3.48
CA PHE A 364 -16.02 8.68 -2.11
C PHE A 364 -16.71 9.87 -1.41
N TYR A 365 -17.20 10.87 -2.15
CA TYR A 365 -17.76 12.09 -1.56
C TYR A 365 -19.30 12.18 -1.62
N ARG A 366 -20.00 11.17 -2.18
CA ARG A 366 -21.46 11.17 -2.34
C ARG A 366 -22.27 10.52 -1.21
N ASN A 367 -21.63 10.12 -0.12
CA ASN A 367 -22.30 9.75 1.13
C ASN A 367 -22.23 10.92 2.14
N ARG A 368 -22.75 12.09 1.75
CA ARG A 368 -23.14 13.14 2.68
C ARG A 368 -24.65 13.15 2.80
#